data_AF-A0AAU7VHH9-F1
#
_entry.id   AF-A0AAU7VHH9-F1
#
_cell.length_a   1.000
_cell.length_b   1.000
_cell.length_c   1.000
_cell.angle_alpha   90.00
_cell.angle_beta   90.00
_cell.angle_gamma   90.00
#
_symmetry.space_group_name_H-M   'P 1'
#
loop_
_entity.id
_entity.type
_entity.pdbx_description
1 polymer ?
#
loop_
_entity_poly.entity_id
_entity_poly.type
_entity_poly.pdbx_seq_one_letter_code
_entity_poly.pdbx_strand_id
1 'polypeptide(L)'
;MVIIDLACFKRKEEIPRNLIKKHSSMFPQAYFELEPMSLLSKEIASLNKNVFCSVPFCNTVEAEAFGAIINYGDGNLEPRIKKYRYKHIFELKELKDINFEMGRIKEVLDCVKLLKVDGWQVLLKVVGPITILSSIIEMKTLVKGFKNNEPILYQALETIERNLDAYISIAAKSGARIISYADPTGNINIVGPNFYKNVCAKANFRVLKRLIDSKKDSVIHVCKVQSLALDELGLVEVEKIKSPDGLNYCEAMIDLADRNNAVMFGQKCLNAYSSKHVEHLDSIVIAK
;
A
#
# COMPACT_ATOMS: atom_id res chain seq x y z
N MET A 1 -24.68 -8.57 -9.49
CA MET A 1 -23.46 -8.42 -8.68
C MET A 1 -23.90 -8.51 -7.23
N VAL A 2 -23.67 -9.66 -6.59
CA VAL A 2 -23.86 -9.77 -5.14
C VAL A 2 -22.74 -8.94 -4.54
N ILE A 3 -23.06 -7.80 -3.93
CA ILE A 3 -22.06 -7.00 -3.23
C ILE A 3 -21.74 -7.79 -1.97
N ILE A 4 -20.62 -8.53 -1.98
CA ILE A 4 -20.13 -9.15 -0.76
C ILE A 4 -19.74 -8.00 0.18
N ASP A 5 -20.18 -8.06 1.44
CA ASP A 5 -19.74 -7.11 2.45
C ASP A 5 -18.24 -7.35 2.74
N LEU A 6 -17.40 -6.62 2.02
CA LEU A 6 -15.94 -6.67 2.15
C LEU A 6 -15.46 -5.72 3.25
N ALA A 7 -16.01 -5.89 4.45
CA ALA A 7 -15.60 -5.10 5.60
C ALA A 7 -14.22 -5.55 6.15
N CYS A 8 -13.36 -4.56 6.40
CA CYS A 8 -12.07 -4.77 7.07
C CYS A 8 -12.30 -4.79 8.59
N PHE A 9 -12.57 -5.97 9.15
CA PHE A 9 -12.98 -6.11 10.56
C PHE A 9 -11.84 -5.98 11.60
N LYS A 10 -10.56 -5.93 11.17
CA LYS A 10 -9.41 -5.85 12.08
C LYS A 10 -8.38 -4.85 11.59
N ARG A 11 -8.44 -3.61 12.10
CA ARG A 11 -7.27 -2.73 12.09
C ARG A 11 -6.36 -3.16 13.24
N LYS A 12 -5.26 -3.85 12.91
CA LYS A 12 -4.16 -4.01 13.87
C LYS A 12 -3.53 -2.62 14.04
N GLU A 13 -3.19 -2.24 15.26
CA GLU A 13 -2.43 -1.00 15.49
C GLU A 13 -1.14 -1.06 14.67
N GLU A 14 -0.89 -0.02 13.86
CA GLU A 14 0.32 0.06 13.03
C GLU A 14 1.58 0.07 13.91
N ILE A 15 1.50 0.75 15.05
CA ILE A 15 2.53 0.80 16.09
C ILE A 15 1.88 0.38 17.42
N PRO A 16 2.34 -0.69 18.07
CA PRO A 16 1.82 -1.12 19.36
C PRO A 16 1.92 -0.03 20.44
N ARG A 17 0.84 0.19 21.22
CA ARG A 17 0.79 1.23 22.27
C ARG A 17 1.93 1.20 23.28
N ASN A 18 2.42 0.01 23.64
CA ASN A 18 3.55 -0.12 24.55
C ASN A 18 4.84 0.47 23.95
N LEU A 19 5.05 0.35 22.64
CA LEU A 19 6.18 0.96 21.95
C LEU A 19 6.00 2.48 21.79
N ILE A 20 4.79 2.96 21.52
CA ILE A 20 4.49 4.41 21.51
C ILE A 20 4.84 5.02 22.87
N LYS A 21 4.43 4.39 23.98
CA LYS A 21 4.75 4.87 25.34
C LYS A 21 6.24 4.82 25.65
N LYS A 22 6.93 3.74 25.25
CA LYS A 22 8.37 3.55 25.48
C LYS A 22 9.19 4.60 24.71
N HIS A 23 8.76 4.96 23.51
CA HIS A 23 9.47 5.84 22.58
C HIS A 23 8.70 7.13 22.29
N SER A 24 8.04 7.70 23.30
CA SER A 24 7.21 8.90 23.12
C SER A 24 8.00 10.08 22.55
N SER A 25 9.29 10.19 22.86
CA SER A 25 10.20 11.22 22.32
C SER A 25 10.52 11.08 20.83
N MET A 26 10.25 9.93 20.21
CA MET A 26 10.46 9.71 18.77
C MET A 26 9.28 10.19 17.93
N PHE A 27 8.17 10.60 18.53
CA PHE A 27 7.01 11.09 17.79
C PHE A 27 6.98 12.62 17.78
N PRO A 28 6.72 13.24 16.61
CA PRO A 28 6.31 12.63 15.34
C PRO A 28 7.42 12.13 14.40
N GLN A 29 8.70 12.25 14.76
CA GLN A 29 9.86 11.98 13.90
C GLN A 29 9.87 10.56 13.29
N ALA A 30 9.38 9.55 14.00
CA ALA A 30 9.25 8.17 13.50
C ALA A 30 8.36 8.04 12.25
N TYR A 31 7.55 9.06 11.94
CA TYR A 31 6.75 9.10 10.71
C TYR A 31 7.44 9.75 9.52
N PHE A 32 8.57 10.45 9.72
CA PHE A 32 9.16 11.29 8.68
C PHE A 32 10.69 11.39 8.65
N GLU A 33 11.41 10.83 9.62
CA GLU A 33 12.87 10.77 9.66
C GLU A 33 13.35 9.31 9.58
N LEU A 34 14.40 9.07 8.80
CA LEU A 34 15.02 7.77 8.59
C LEU A 34 15.38 7.03 9.88
N GLU A 35 16.17 7.66 10.76
CA GLU A 35 16.72 6.98 11.93
C GLU A 35 15.63 6.51 12.90
N PRO A 36 14.70 7.37 13.37
CA PRO A 36 13.64 6.94 14.28
C PRO A 36 12.69 5.92 13.62
N MET A 37 12.41 6.06 12.32
CA MET A 37 11.58 5.11 11.59
C MET A 37 12.22 3.71 11.53
N SER A 38 13.51 3.64 11.20
CA SER A 38 14.24 2.37 11.10
C SER A 38 14.35 1.67 12.45
N LEU A 39 14.65 2.41 13.52
CA LEU A 39 14.75 1.88 14.89
C LEU A 39 13.41 1.31 15.35
N LEU A 40 12.33 2.08 15.17
CA LEU A 40 11.00 1.64 15.58
C LEU A 40 10.54 0.42 14.77
N SER A 41 10.87 0.35 13.48
CA SER A 41 10.53 -0.81 12.64
C SER A 41 11.20 -2.09 13.14
N LYS A 42 12.49 -2.02 13.51
CA LYS A 42 13.23 -3.15 14.10
C LYS A 42 12.65 -3.59 15.44
N GLU A 43 12.25 -2.65 16.29
CA GLU A 43 11.60 -2.97 17.57
C GLU A 43 10.23 -3.64 17.38
N ILE A 44 9.42 -3.15 16.43
CA ILE A 44 8.14 -3.79 16.08
C ILE A 44 8.38 -5.20 15.55
N ALA A 45 9.37 -5.38 14.67
CA ALA A 45 9.72 -6.70 14.13
C ALA A 45 10.14 -7.66 15.25
N SER A 46 11.03 -7.23 16.13
CA SER A 46 11.52 -8.01 17.27
C SER A 46 10.40 -8.38 18.25
N LEU A 47 9.52 -7.43 18.58
CA LEU A 47 8.37 -7.65 19.47
C LEU A 47 7.42 -8.71 18.91
N ASN A 48 7.18 -8.68 17.59
CA ASN A 48 6.31 -9.65 16.92
C ASN A 48 7.03 -10.96 16.55
N LYS A 49 8.34 -11.08 16.82
CA LYS A 49 9.19 -12.19 16.36
C LYS A 49 9.13 -12.40 14.83
N ASN A 50 9.03 -11.30 14.09
CA ASN A 50 9.04 -11.32 12.64
C ASN A 50 10.47 -11.33 12.11
N VAL A 51 10.68 -11.96 10.96
CA VAL A 51 11.94 -11.88 10.19
C VAL A 51 12.00 -10.66 9.27
N PHE A 52 10.95 -9.83 9.27
CA PHE A 52 10.81 -8.68 8.41
C PHE A 52 10.48 -7.40 9.19
N CYS A 53 11.04 -6.30 8.72
CA CYS A 53 10.66 -4.95 9.12
C CYS A 53 9.60 -4.39 8.17
N SER A 54 8.68 -3.58 8.68
CA SER A 54 7.62 -2.96 7.89
C SER A 54 7.70 -1.44 7.96
N VAL A 55 7.66 -0.78 6.80
CA VAL A 55 7.68 0.69 6.68
C VAL A 55 6.76 1.15 5.53
N PRO A 56 6.23 2.38 5.55
CA PRO A 56 6.13 3.29 6.69
C PRO A 56 5.03 2.85 7.69
N PHE A 57 4.71 3.71 8.66
CA PHE A 57 3.67 3.49 9.68
C PHE A 57 2.38 4.29 9.43
N CYS A 58 2.16 4.78 8.21
CA CYS A 58 0.97 5.55 7.85
C CYS A 58 0.67 5.46 6.35
N ASN A 59 -0.49 5.96 5.94
CA ASN A 59 -0.98 5.93 4.56
C ASN A 59 -0.94 7.31 3.87
N THR A 60 0.01 8.18 4.25
CA THR A 60 0.05 9.58 3.80
C THR A 60 1.32 9.96 3.04
N VAL A 61 2.29 9.06 2.89
CA VAL A 61 3.60 9.37 2.31
C VAL A 61 3.47 9.77 0.84
N GLU A 62 2.76 8.98 0.06
CA GLU A 62 2.54 9.24 -1.37
C GLU A 62 1.67 10.49 -1.58
N ALA A 63 0.64 10.68 -0.76
CA ALA A 63 -0.21 11.87 -0.84
C ALA A 63 0.56 13.16 -0.52
N GLU A 64 1.48 13.13 0.44
CA GLU A 64 2.36 14.26 0.72
C GLU A 64 3.38 14.48 -0.39
N ALA A 65 3.92 13.43 -0.99
CA ALA A 65 4.79 13.54 -2.15
C ALA A 65 4.07 14.19 -3.36
N PHE A 66 2.76 13.97 -3.48
CA PHE A 66 1.90 14.70 -4.41
C PHE A 66 1.45 16.09 -3.90
N GLY A 67 1.85 16.50 -2.70
CA GLY A 67 1.73 17.84 -2.15
C GLY A 67 0.53 18.09 -1.23
N ALA A 68 -0.09 17.04 -0.66
CA ALA A 68 -0.97 17.20 0.50
C ALA A 68 -0.17 17.67 1.72
N ILE A 69 -0.78 18.44 2.62
CA ILE A 69 -0.15 18.85 3.89
C ILE A 69 -0.59 17.90 4.99
N ILE A 70 0.36 17.35 5.74
CA ILE A 70 0.12 16.35 6.76
C ILE A 70 0.13 16.95 8.16
N ASN A 71 -0.76 16.47 9.03
CA ASN A 71 -0.62 16.57 10.47
C ASN A 71 -0.11 15.22 10.96
N TYR A 72 1.13 15.18 11.44
CA TYR A 72 1.81 13.94 11.84
C TYR A 72 1.29 13.32 13.13
N GLY A 73 0.51 14.06 13.93
CA GLY A 73 0.08 13.60 15.24
C GLY A 73 1.26 13.48 16.22
N ASP A 74 1.14 12.56 17.16
CA ASP A 74 2.01 12.45 18.35
C ASP A 74 2.28 10.99 18.74
N GLY A 75 1.96 10.03 17.86
CA GLY A 75 2.03 8.59 18.15
C GLY A 75 0.72 8.01 18.67
N ASN A 76 -0.05 8.75 19.49
CA ASN A 76 -1.41 8.34 19.86
C ASN A 76 -2.40 8.64 18.72
N LEU A 77 -2.16 9.72 17.99
CA LEU A 77 -2.83 10.05 16.74
C LEU A 77 -1.90 9.75 15.56
N GLU A 78 -2.41 9.00 14.60
CA GLU A 78 -1.70 8.70 13.34
C GLU A 78 -1.64 9.93 12.42
N PRO A 79 -0.66 9.97 11.50
CA PRO A 79 -0.59 10.99 10.45
C PRO A 79 -1.86 11.05 9.61
N ARG A 80 -2.37 12.26 9.39
CA ARG A 80 -3.60 12.51 8.62
C ARG A 80 -3.48 13.75 7.75
N ILE A 81 -4.36 13.85 6.75
CA ILE A 81 -4.43 15.02 5.88
C ILE A 81 -4.88 16.24 6.70
N LYS A 82 -4.02 17.25 6.79
CA LYS A 82 -4.32 18.57 7.36
C LYS A 82 -4.95 19.48 6.33
N LYS A 83 -4.44 19.44 5.09
CA LYS A 83 -4.93 20.25 3.97
C LYS A 83 -4.72 19.50 2.66
N TYR A 84 -5.78 19.40 1.87
CA TYR A 84 -5.71 18.93 0.49
C TYR A 84 -4.89 19.88 -0.37
N ARG A 85 -4.20 19.34 -1.38
CA ARG A 85 -3.49 20.16 -2.36
C ARG A 85 -4.44 20.95 -3.24
N TYR A 86 -5.51 20.31 -3.68
CA TYR A 86 -6.47 20.84 -4.64
C TYR A 86 -7.85 20.98 -4.03
N LYS A 87 -8.60 21.99 -4.48
CA LYS A 87 -9.99 22.24 -4.06
C LYS A 87 -10.98 21.84 -5.15
N HIS A 88 -10.58 21.95 -6.40
CA HIS A 88 -11.40 21.72 -7.58
C HIS A 88 -10.76 20.70 -8.52
N ILE A 89 -11.60 19.92 -9.19
CA ILE A 89 -11.15 18.80 -10.03
C ILE A 89 -10.30 19.24 -11.23
N PHE A 90 -10.51 20.45 -11.76
CA PHE A 90 -9.73 20.95 -12.90
C PHE A 90 -8.26 21.22 -12.55
N GLU A 91 -7.95 21.48 -11.29
CA GLU A 91 -6.57 21.70 -10.81
C GLU A 91 -5.74 20.40 -10.87
N LEU A 92 -6.37 19.23 -10.98
CA LEU A 92 -5.68 17.96 -11.15
C LEU A 92 -4.87 17.88 -12.47
N LYS A 93 -5.16 18.75 -13.45
CA LYS A 93 -4.31 18.90 -14.65
C LYS A 93 -2.88 19.34 -14.32
N GLU A 94 -2.68 19.95 -13.16
CA GLU A 94 -1.39 20.41 -12.66
C GLU A 94 -0.68 19.36 -11.81
N LEU A 95 -1.22 18.14 -11.71
CA LEU A 95 -0.59 17.05 -10.97
C LEU A 95 0.74 16.67 -11.63
N LYS A 96 1.82 16.78 -10.86
CA LYS A 96 3.18 16.49 -11.31
C LYS A 96 3.65 15.13 -10.80
N ASP A 97 4.67 14.61 -11.46
CA ASP A 97 5.40 13.43 -11.00
C ASP A 97 6.08 13.70 -9.64
N ILE A 98 6.20 12.64 -8.84
CA ILE A 98 6.89 12.68 -7.56
C ILE A 98 8.39 12.83 -7.81
N ASN A 99 9.03 13.69 -7.03
CA ASN A 99 10.48 13.67 -6.87
C ASN A 99 10.85 12.70 -5.73
N PHE A 100 11.39 11.54 -6.07
CA PHE A 100 11.77 10.50 -5.10
C PHE A 100 13.03 10.83 -4.28
N GLU A 101 13.76 11.89 -4.66
CA GLU A 101 14.98 12.34 -3.99
C GLU A 101 14.72 13.41 -2.92
N MET A 102 13.46 13.62 -2.51
CA MET A 102 13.13 14.58 -1.45
C MET A 102 11.89 14.20 -0.63
N GLY A 103 11.77 14.82 0.55
CA GLY A 103 10.63 14.63 1.44
C GLY A 103 10.56 13.23 2.03
N ARG A 104 9.42 12.89 2.65
CA ARG A 104 9.26 11.62 3.36
C ARG A 104 9.35 10.38 2.48
N ILE A 105 9.00 10.48 1.20
CA ILE A 105 9.10 9.33 0.30
C ILE A 105 10.55 8.90 0.11
N LYS A 106 11.49 9.85 0.09
CA LYS A 106 12.92 9.58 0.11
C LYS A 106 13.33 8.89 1.42
N GLU A 107 12.91 9.43 2.56
CA GLU A 107 13.21 8.87 3.88
C GLU A 107 12.73 7.42 4.01
N VAL A 108 11.56 7.10 3.44
CA VAL A 108 11.05 5.72 3.40
C VAL A 108 11.92 4.82 2.50
N LEU A 109 12.31 5.29 1.31
CA LEU A 109 13.18 4.53 0.41
C LEU A 109 14.59 4.29 1.01
N ASP A 110 15.14 5.30 1.68
CA ASP A 110 16.40 5.17 2.42
C ASP A 110 16.25 4.21 3.60
N CYS A 111 15.10 4.21 4.27
CA CYS A 111 14.81 3.28 5.35
C CYS A 111 14.73 1.83 4.85
N VAL A 112 14.14 1.61 3.67
CA VAL A 112 14.18 0.30 3.00
C VAL A 112 15.63 -0.15 2.78
N LYS A 113 16.47 0.72 2.23
CA LYS A 113 17.89 0.41 1.97
C LYS A 113 18.66 0.11 3.25
N LEU A 114 18.48 0.93 4.29
CA LEU A 114 19.14 0.77 5.59
C LEU A 114 18.75 -0.56 6.24
N LEU A 115 17.45 -0.86 6.33
CA LEU A 115 16.96 -2.10 6.91
C LEU A 115 17.48 -3.34 6.15
N LYS A 116 17.58 -3.25 4.82
CA LYS A 116 18.17 -4.32 4.00
C LYS A 116 19.65 -4.54 4.32
N VAL A 117 20.43 -3.46 4.46
CA VAL A 117 21.86 -3.53 4.85
C VAL A 117 22.03 -4.15 6.24
N ASP A 118 21.12 -3.85 7.16
CA ASP A 118 21.08 -4.43 8.50
C ASP A 118 20.60 -5.89 8.55
N GLY A 119 20.39 -6.52 7.39
CA GLY A 119 20.05 -7.94 7.27
C GLY A 119 18.56 -8.26 7.38
N TRP A 120 17.67 -7.26 7.44
CA TRP A 120 16.24 -7.49 7.50
C TRP A 120 15.64 -7.74 6.11
N GLN A 121 14.63 -8.62 6.05
CA GLN A 121 13.66 -8.58 4.95
C GLN A 121 12.78 -7.35 5.14
N VAL A 122 12.50 -6.61 4.07
CA VAL A 122 11.73 -5.36 4.16
C VAL A 122 10.39 -5.50 3.48
N LEU A 123 9.33 -5.20 4.22
CA LEU A 123 7.98 -5.03 3.72
C LEU A 123 7.68 -3.54 3.57
N LEU A 124 7.50 -3.08 2.34
CA LEU A 124 7.07 -1.73 2.03
C LEU A 124 5.54 -1.70 1.90
N LYS A 125 4.89 -0.85 2.68
CA LYS A 125 3.46 -0.55 2.51
C LYS A 125 3.30 0.53 1.45
N VAL A 126 2.41 0.26 0.49
CA VAL A 126 2.11 1.16 -0.62
C VAL A 126 0.61 1.37 -0.71
N VAL A 127 0.23 2.63 -0.84
CA VAL A 127 -1.17 3.05 -0.92
C VAL A 127 -1.62 3.13 -2.37
N GLY A 128 -2.82 2.63 -2.66
CA GLY A 128 -3.39 2.62 -4.00
C GLY A 128 -3.88 4.00 -4.49
N PRO A 129 -4.19 4.09 -5.80
CA PRO A 129 -4.39 5.35 -6.48
C PRO A 129 -5.59 6.16 -5.97
N ILE A 130 -6.65 5.50 -5.51
CA ILE A 130 -7.86 6.20 -5.07
C ILE A 130 -7.64 6.84 -3.70
N THR A 131 -6.96 6.16 -2.79
CA THR A 131 -6.60 6.69 -1.50
C THR A 131 -5.66 7.88 -1.64
N ILE A 132 -4.65 7.80 -2.53
CA ILE A 132 -3.79 8.94 -2.85
C ILE A 132 -4.60 10.10 -3.40
N LEU A 133 -5.42 9.85 -4.42
CA LEU A 133 -6.22 10.89 -5.07
C LEU A 133 -7.16 11.58 -4.07
N SER A 134 -7.87 10.79 -3.26
CA SER A 134 -8.78 11.29 -2.21
C SER A 134 -8.08 12.02 -1.05
N SER A 135 -6.74 11.92 -0.98
CA SER A 135 -5.90 12.58 0.01
C SER A 135 -5.31 13.89 -0.49
N ILE A 136 -5.30 14.12 -1.80
CA ILE A 136 -4.86 15.40 -2.42
C ILE A 136 -6.04 16.28 -2.85
N ILE A 137 -7.25 15.73 -2.94
CA ILE A 137 -8.51 16.43 -3.18
C ILE A 137 -9.67 15.72 -2.47
N GLU A 138 -10.64 16.47 -1.96
CA GLU A 138 -11.78 15.89 -1.25
C GLU A 138 -12.56 14.87 -2.09
N MET A 139 -12.85 13.71 -1.49
CA MET A 139 -13.62 12.63 -2.15
C MET A 139 -14.98 13.11 -2.66
N LYS A 140 -15.66 13.99 -1.91
CA LYS A 140 -16.95 14.57 -2.33
C LYS A 140 -16.81 15.37 -3.63
N THR A 141 -15.70 16.09 -3.81
CA THR A 141 -15.41 16.83 -5.04
C THR A 141 -15.11 15.88 -6.20
N LEU A 142 -14.37 14.79 -5.96
CA LEU A 142 -14.10 13.76 -6.97
C LEU A 142 -15.39 13.12 -7.48
N VAL A 143 -16.24 12.62 -6.58
CA VAL A 143 -17.46 11.89 -6.94
C VAL A 143 -18.45 12.80 -7.67
N LYS A 144 -18.61 14.05 -7.22
CA LYS A 144 -19.49 15.02 -7.89
C LYS A 144 -18.95 15.50 -9.23
N GLY A 145 -17.63 15.72 -9.31
CA GLY A 145 -16.97 16.25 -10.50
C GLY A 145 -16.78 15.22 -11.60
N PHE A 146 -16.75 13.93 -11.27
CA PHE A 146 -16.43 12.83 -12.18
C PHE A 146 -17.24 12.87 -13.49
N LYS A 147 -18.57 12.95 -13.42
CA LYS A 147 -19.44 12.89 -14.61
C LYS A 147 -19.11 13.95 -15.66
N ASN A 148 -18.64 15.13 -15.25
CA ASN A 148 -18.38 16.26 -16.14
C ASN A 148 -16.88 16.44 -16.45
N ASN A 149 -15.98 15.71 -15.78
CA ASN A 149 -14.53 15.93 -15.84
C ASN A 149 -13.76 14.60 -15.93
N GLU A 150 -14.38 13.58 -16.50
CA GLU A 150 -13.83 12.24 -16.62
C GLU A 150 -12.41 12.21 -17.26
N PRO A 151 -12.12 12.96 -18.35
CA PRO A 151 -10.76 13.00 -18.91
C PRO A 151 -9.70 13.51 -17.93
N ILE A 152 -10.03 14.53 -17.12
CA ILE A 152 -9.11 15.11 -16.14
C ILE A 152 -8.83 14.12 -15.02
N LEU A 153 -9.87 13.42 -14.56
CA LEU A 153 -9.73 12.39 -13.55
C LEU A 153 -8.83 11.25 -14.03
N TYR A 154 -9.04 10.75 -15.25
CA TYR A 154 -8.20 9.66 -15.77
C TYR A 154 -6.77 10.09 -16.01
N GLN A 155 -6.53 11.32 -16.49
CA GLN A 155 -5.19 11.86 -16.60
C GLN A 155 -4.48 11.90 -15.24
N ALA A 156 -5.18 12.35 -14.19
CA ALA A 156 -4.61 12.38 -12.84
C ALA A 156 -4.33 10.97 -12.31
N LEU A 157 -5.25 10.02 -12.53
CA LEU A 157 -5.05 8.61 -12.16
C LEU A 157 -3.87 7.99 -12.90
N GLU A 158 -3.72 8.24 -14.20
CA GLU A 158 -2.58 7.74 -14.97
C GLU A 158 -1.25 8.27 -14.42
N THR A 159 -1.18 9.55 -14.05
CA THR A 159 -0.02 10.11 -13.35
C THR A 159 0.25 9.38 -12.03
N ILE A 160 -0.77 9.17 -11.19
CA ILE A 160 -0.60 8.45 -9.92
C ILE A 160 -0.15 7.01 -10.15
N GLU A 161 -0.77 6.29 -11.08
CA GLU A 161 -0.46 4.90 -11.42
C GLU A 161 0.99 4.74 -11.89
N ARG A 162 1.47 5.64 -12.76
CA ARG A 162 2.86 5.66 -13.22
C ARG A 162 3.85 5.93 -12.09
N ASN A 163 3.54 6.86 -11.19
CA ASN A 163 4.39 7.15 -10.03
C ASN A 163 4.38 6.01 -9.02
N LEU A 164 3.27 5.27 -8.86
CA LEU A 164 3.21 4.07 -8.04
C LEU A 164 4.13 2.96 -8.58
N ASP A 165 4.11 2.73 -9.90
CA ASP A 165 5.05 1.79 -10.54
C ASP A 165 6.51 2.24 -10.34
N ALA A 166 6.80 3.53 -10.51
CA ALA A 166 8.14 4.09 -10.26
C ALA A 166 8.57 3.91 -8.79
N TYR A 167 7.70 4.25 -7.83
CA TYR A 167 7.97 4.10 -6.41
C TYR A 167 8.29 2.66 -6.03
N ILE A 168 7.44 1.73 -6.46
CA ILE A 168 7.62 0.29 -6.21
C ILE A 168 8.89 -0.22 -6.89
N SER A 169 9.20 0.25 -8.11
CA SER A 169 10.43 -0.11 -8.81
C SER A 169 11.68 0.31 -8.05
N ILE A 170 11.70 1.55 -7.54
CA ILE A 170 12.84 2.07 -6.79
C ILE A 170 12.96 1.30 -5.46
N ALA A 171 11.84 1.09 -4.76
CA ALA A 171 11.82 0.32 -3.53
C ALA A 171 12.32 -1.12 -3.71
N ALA A 172 11.89 -1.81 -4.77
CA ALA A 172 12.33 -3.16 -5.10
C ALA A 172 13.86 -3.19 -5.27
N LYS A 173 14.41 -2.26 -6.06
CA LYS A 173 15.86 -2.11 -6.27
C LYS A 173 16.60 -1.75 -4.98
N SER A 174 15.97 -0.99 -4.08
CA SER A 174 16.52 -0.65 -2.76
C SER A 174 16.46 -1.80 -1.75
N GLY A 175 15.80 -2.93 -2.09
CA GLY A 175 15.75 -4.13 -1.26
C GLY A 175 14.43 -4.41 -0.56
N ALA A 176 13.34 -3.74 -0.94
CA ALA A 176 12.00 -4.13 -0.51
C ALA A 176 11.69 -5.53 -1.05
N ARG A 177 11.54 -6.51 -0.16
CA ARG A 177 11.24 -7.89 -0.55
C ARG A 177 9.74 -8.10 -0.74
N ILE A 178 8.91 -7.47 0.10
CA ILE A 178 7.44 -7.55 0.02
C ILE A 178 6.88 -6.15 -0.24
N ILE A 179 6.01 -6.01 -1.23
CA ILE A 179 5.18 -4.81 -1.46
C ILE A 179 3.78 -5.10 -0.95
N SER A 180 3.38 -4.52 0.17
CA SER A 180 2.04 -4.61 0.74
C SER A 180 1.16 -3.49 0.17
N TYR A 181 0.44 -3.80 -0.89
CA TYR A 181 -0.42 -2.88 -1.64
C TYR A 181 -1.85 -2.83 -1.08
N ALA A 182 -2.34 -1.64 -0.76
CA ALA A 182 -3.70 -1.43 -0.27
C ALA A 182 -4.31 -0.11 -0.74
N ASP A 183 -5.57 -0.12 -1.17
CA ASP A 183 -6.33 1.09 -1.52
C ASP A 183 -7.55 1.27 -0.59
N PRO A 184 -7.35 1.63 0.69
CA PRO A 184 -8.41 1.59 1.70
C PRO A 184 -9.61 2.47 1.37
N THR A 185 -9.40 3.69 0.82
CA THR A 185 -10.49 4.58 0.42
C THR A 185 -11.15 4.11 -0.88
N GLY A 186 -10.42 3.40 -1.74
CA GLY A 186 -10.94 2.83 -2.98
C GLY A 186 -11.90 1.66 -2.80
N ASN A 187 -12.44 1.41 -1.61
CA ASN A 187 -13.35 0.31 -1.30
C ASN A 187 -14.79 0.59 -1.75
N ILE A 188 -15.47 -0.42 -2.30
CA ILE A 188 -16.88 -0.38 -2.71
C ILE A 188 -17.83 0.13 -1.61
N ASN A 189 -17.59 -0.21 -0.35
CA ASN A 189 -18.37 0.23 0.82
C ASN A 189 -18.19 1.73 1.13
N ILE A 190 -17.15 2.38 0.59
CA ILE A 190 -16.86 3.80 0.81
C ILE A 190 -17.35 4.65 -0.36
N VAL A 191 -17.03 4.24 -1.59
CA VAL A 191 -17.29 5.04 -2.80
C VAL A 191 -18.58 4.67 -3.52
N GLY A 192 -19.21 3.56 -3.13
CA GLY A 192 -20.39 3.01 -3.77
C GLY A 192 -20.07 2.22 -5.06
N PRO A 193 -21.00 1.35 -5.50
CA PRO A 193 -20.75 0.37 -6.57
C PRO A 193 -20.43 1.00 -7.92
N ASN A 194 -21.09 2.11 -8.27
CA ASN A 194 -20.90 2.74 -9.57
C ASN A 194 -19.52 3.39 -9.72
N PHE A 195 -19.06 4.14 -8.71
CA PHE A 195 -17.74 4.75 -8.76
C PHE A 195 -16.64 3.69 -8.62
N TYR A 196 -16.87 2.67 -7.79
CA TYR A 196 -15.94 1.55 -7.62
C TYR A 196 -15.68 0.84 -8.95
N LYS A 197 -16.73 0.33 -9.62
CA LYS A 197 -16.61 -0.46 -10.84
C LYS A 197 -16.02 0.34 -12.00
N ASN A 198 -16.41 1.61 -12.15
CA ASN A 198 -16.02 2.41 -13.30
C ASN A 198 -14.65 3.08 -13.13
N VAL A 199 -14.23 3.37 -11.90
CA VAL A 199 -13.01 4.13 -11.62
C VAL A 199 -12.05 3.34 -10.75
N CYS A 200 -12.44 3.00 -9.51
CA CYS A 200 -11.51 2.45 -8.52
C CYS A 200 -10.94 1.08 -8.89
N ALA A 201 -11.80 0.15 -9.28
CA ALA A 201 -11.38 -1.20 -9.67
C ALA A 201 -10.47 -1.16 -10.89
N LYS A 202 -10.80 -0.35 -11.89
CA LYS A 202 -9.99 -0.20 -13.11
C LYS A 202 -8.63 0.44 -12.84
N ALA A 203 -8.57 1.47 -11.99
CA ALA A 203 -7.30 2.10 -11.62
C ALA A 203 -6.39 1.13 -10.88
N ASN A 204 -6.92 0.43 -9.87
CA ASN A 204 -6.18 -0.60 -9.14
C ASN A 204 -5.71 -1.73 -10.07
N PHE A 205 -6.59 -2.22 -10.94
CA PHE A 205 -6.25 -3.24 -11.92
C PHE A 205 -5.09 -2.82 -12.84
N ARG A 206 -5.11 -1.57 -13.34
CA ARG A 206 -4.00 -1.04 -14.17
C ARG A 206 -2.67 -0.99 -13.41
N VAL A 207 -2.68 -0.62 -12.12
CA VAL A 207 -1.47 -0.69 -11.29
C VAL A 207 -0.97 -2.13 -11.18
N LEU A 208 -1.84 -3.05 -10.76
CA LEU A 208 -1.44 -4.45 -10.55
C LEU A 208 -0.92 -5.11 -11.84
N LYS A 209 -1.54 -4.81 -12.99
CA LYS A 209 -1.07 -5.27 -14.29
C LYS A 209 0.35 -4.80 -14.60
N ARG A 210 0.64 -3.50 -14.42
CA ARG A 210 1.99 -2.94 -14.60
C ARG A 210 3.02 -3.61 -13.68
N LEU A 211 2.65 -3.88 -12.44
CA LEU A 211 3.54 -4.50 -11.46
C LEU A 211 3.90 -5.94 -11.83
N ILE A 212 2.95 -6.72 -12.35
CA ILE A 212 3.21 -8.08 -12.84
C ILE A 212 4.05 -8.07 -14.11
N ASP A 213 3.71 -7.24 -15.09
CA ASP A 213 4.40 -7.18 -16.39
C ASP A 213 5.87 -6.79 -16.26
N SER A 214 6.21 -6.02 -15.24
CA SER A 214 7.56 -5.52 -15.01
C SER A 214 8.49 -6.48 -14.24
N LYS A 215 8.00 -7.66 -13.82
CA LYS A 215 8.79 -8.74 -13.19
C LYS A 215 9.77 -8.23 -12.11
N LYS A 216 9.23 -7.55 -11.09
CA LYS A 216 10.05 -6.99 -10.00
C LYS A 216 10.69 -8.08 -9.14
N ASP A 217 11.81 -7.78 -8.50
CA ASP A 217 12.48 -8.65 -7.51
C ASP A 217 11.70 -8.80 -6.18
N SER A 218 10.59 -8.06 -6.04
CA SER A 218 9.71 -8.10 -4.87
C SER A 218 8.48 -8.98 -5.11
N VAL A 219 8.03 -9.66 -4.06
CA VAL A 219 6.68 -10.26 -4.05
C VAL A 219 5.63 -9.20 -3.71
N ILE A 220 4.48 -9.25 -4.37
CA ILE A 220 3.39 -8.29 -4.18
C ILE A 220 2.29 -8.95 -3.36
N HIS A 221 1.93 -8.34 -2.24
CA HIS A 221 0.73 -8.70 -1.48
C HIS A 221 -0.35 -7.65 -1.72
N VAL A 222 -1.51 -8.08 -2.21
CA VAL A 222 -2.69 -7.24 -2.38
C VAL A 222 -3.62 -7.44 -1.19
N CYS A 223 -4.03 -6.35 -0.57
CA CYS A 223 -4.97 -6.36 0.54
C CYS A 223 -6.20 -7.24 0.24
N LYS A 224 -6.58 -8.10 1.20
CA LYS A 224 -7.72 -9.03 1.11
C LYS A 224 -8.96 -8.41 0.48
N VAL A 225 -9.37 -7.25 0.98
CA VAL A 225 -10.60 -6.59 0.52
C VAL A 225 -10.48 -6.18 -0.95
N GLN A 226 -9.31 -5.66 -1.33
CA GLN A 226 -9.06 -5.25 -2.71
C GLN A 226 -8.99 -6.47 -3.65
N SER A 227 -8.29 -7.54 -3.26
CA SER A 227 -8.16 -8.73 -4.10
C SER A 227 -9.49 -9.46 -4.28
N LEU A 228 -10.30 -9.59 -3.22
CA LEU A 228 -11.65 -10.18 -3.29
C LEU A 228 -12.53 -9.41 -4.28
N ALA A 229 -12.53 -8.07 -4.16
CA ALA A 229 -13.36 -7.24 -5.01
C ALA A 229 -12.93 -7.28 -6.49
N LEU A 230 -11.63 -7.42 -6.78
CA LEU A 230 -11.14 -7.58 -8.16
C LEU A 230 -11.49 -8.95 -8.74
N ASP A 231 -11.43 -10.00 -7.92
CA ASP A 231 -11.81 -11.37 -8.27
C ASP A 231 -13.31 -11.46 -8.57
N GLU A 232 -14.16 -10.88 -7.71
CA GLU A 232 -15.61 -10.78 -7.93
C GLU A 232 -15.99 -10.04 -9.23
N LEU A 233 -15.14 -9.11 -9.67
CA LEU A 233 -15.33 -8.39 -10.93
C LEU A 233 -14.75 -9.13 -12.15
N GLY A 234 -14.13 -10.29 -11.95
CA GLY A 234 -13.44 -11.05 -13.01
C GLY A 234 -12.24 -10.31 -13.59
N LEU A 235 -11.66 -9.38 -12.83
CA LEU A 235 -10.46 -8.65 -13.24
C LEU A 235 -9.19 -9.42 -12.90
N VAL A 236 -9.25 -10.30 -11.90
CA VAL A 236 -8.16 -11.21 -11.56
C VAL A 236 -8.71 -12.62 -11.38
N GLU A 237 -7.84 -13.60 -11.57
CA GLU A 237 -8.09 -15.00 -11.24
C GLU A 237 -7.27 -15.37 -10.00
N VAL A 238 -7.77 -16.33 -9.22
CA VAL A 238 -7.10 -16.81 -8.00
C VAL A 238 -6.72 -18.27 -8.14
N GLU A 239 -5.42 -18.56 -7.99
CA GLU A 239 -4.89 -19.91 -7.93
C GLU A 239 -4.44 -20.25 -6.51
N LYS A 240 -4.92 -21.38 -5.97
CA LYS A 240 -4.49 -21.85 -4.66
C LYS A 240 -3.19 -22.64 -4.76
N ILE A 241 -2.15 -22.16 -4.09
CA ILE A 241 -0.84 -22.80 -4.04
C ILE A 241 -0.63 -23.34 -2.62
N LYS A 242 -0.21 -24.60 -2.50
CA LYS A 242 0.16 -25.20 -1.20
C LYS A 242 1.31 -24.41 -0.58
N SER A 243 1.18 -24.05 0.69
CA SER A 243 2.26 -23.39 1.42
C SER A 243 3.45 -24.34 1.60
N PRO A 244 4.70 -23.86 1.47
CA PRO A 244 5.87 -24.59 1.94
C PRO A 244 5.74 -24.89 3.45
N ASP A 245 6.17 -26.09 3.84
CA ASP A 245 6.10 -26.55 5.23
C ASP A 245 7.03 -25.73 6.13
N GLY A 246 6.57 -25.43 7.35
CA GLY A 246 7.38 -24.75 8.37
C GLY A 246 7.55 -23.23 8.20
N LEU A 247 7.00 -22.63 7.13
CA LEU A 247 7.08 -21.19 6.89
C LEU A 247 5.80 -20.46 7.34
N ASN A 248 5.96 -19.22 7.83
CA ASN A 248 4.83 -18.31 8.01
C ASN A 248 4.35 -17.72 6.68
N TYR A 249 3.22 -17.02 6.68
CA TYR A 249 2.62 -16.45 5.47
C TYR A 249 3.57 -15.56 4.65
N CYS A 250 4.32 -14.67 5.30
CA CYS A 250 5.27 -13.79 4.60
C CYS A 250 6.46 -14.56 4.03
N GLU A 251 7.02 -15.48 4.80
CA GLU A 251 8.12 -16.36 4.35
C GLU A 251 7.70 -17.25 3.18
N ALA A 252 6.48 -17.81 3.24
CA ALA A 252 5.92 -18.63 2.18
C ALA A 252 5.72 -17.86 0.87
N MET A 253 5.26 -16.60 0.94
CA MET A 253 5.16 -15.74 -0.26
C MET A 253 6.53 -15.49 -0.89
N ILE A 254 7.55 -15.22 -0.07
CA ILE A 254 8.93 -15.02 -0.51
C ILE A 254 9.47 -16.28 -1.19
N ASP A 255 9.37 -17.43 -0.52
CA ASP A 255 9.87 -18.71 -1.04
C ASP A 255 9.21 -19.09 -2.37
N LEU A 256 7.89 -18.95 -2.49
CA LEU A 256 7.17 -19.21 -3.74
C LEU A 256 7.56 -18.25 -4.87
N ALA A 257 7.82 -16.97 -4.54
CA ALA A 257 8.29 -16.00 -5.51
C ALA A 257 9.72 -16.32 -5.99
N ASP A 258 10.62 -16.72 -5.10
CA ASP A 258 12.00 -17.11 -5.45
C ASP A 258 12.05 -18.37 -6.33
N ARG A 259 11.08 -19.25 -6.19
CA ARG A 259 10.90 -20.44 -7.05
C ARG A 259 10.23 -20.13 -8.39
N ASN A 260 9.90 -18.87 -8.68
CA ASN A 260 9.13 -18.41 -9.84
C ASN A 260 7.73 -19.05 -9.97
N ASN A 261 7.14 -19.49 -8.85
CA ASN A 261 5.81 -20.09 -8.86
C ASN A 261 4.71 -19.03 -8.91
N ALA A 262 4.87 -17.92 -8.18
CA ALA A 262 3.92 -16.80 -8.16
C ALA A 262 4.56 -15.54 -7.60
N VAL A 263 4.23 -14.37 -8.17
CA VAL A 263 4.79 -13.07 -7.76
C VAL A 263 3.78 -12.15 -7.08
N MET A 264 2.48 -12.48 -7.15
CA MET A 264 1.40 -11.69 -6.54
C MET A 264 0.47 -12.60 -5.75
N PHE A 265 0.13 -12.19 -4.53
CA PHE A 265 -0.75 -12.92 -3.63
C PHE A 265 -1.79 -11.99 -3.01
N GLY A 266 -2.93 -12.53 -2.59
CA GLY A 266 -3.90 -11.77 -1.80
C GLY A 266 -4.89 -12.68 -1.09
N GLN A 267 -6.15 -12.26 -1.02
CA GLN A 267 -7.29 -12.96 -0.37
C GLN A 267 -7.17 -13.12 1.16
N LYS A 268 -5.95 -13.10 1.70
CA LYS A 268 -5.63 -13.12 3.13
C LYS A 268 -5.09 -11.77 3.58
N CYS A 269 -5.48 -11.35 4.78
CA CYS A 269 -5.05 -10.08 5.37
C CYS A 269 -3.66 -10.24 6.00
N LEU A 270 -2.70 -9.44 5.55
CA LEU A 270 -1.33 -9.48 6.06
C LEU A 270 -1.29 -9.21 7.57
N ASN A 271 -2.07 -8.25 8.08
CA ASN A 271 -2.15 -7.96 9.52
C ASN A 271 -2.65 -9.13 10.38
N ALA A 272 -3.40 -10.07 9.79
CA ALA A 272 -3.96 -11.22 10.50
C ALA A 272 -3.10 -12.48 10.40
N TYR A 273 -2.30 -12.60 9.33
CA TYR A 273 -1.60 -13.84 8.96
C TYR A 273 -0.10 -13.71 8.80
N SER A 274 0.49 -12.51 8.78
CA SER A 274 1.90 -12.31 8.43
C SER A 274 2.88 -13.24 9.13
N SER A 275 2.67 -13.50 10.43
CA SER A 275 3.51 -14.39 11.27
C SER A 275 2.88 -15.75 11.55
N LYS A 276 1.83 -16.15 10.83
CA LYS A 276 1.10 -17.41 11.03
C LYS A 276 1.40 -18.40 9.91
N HIS A 277 1.43 -19.68 10.25
CA HIS A 277 1.36 -20.75 9.26
C HIS A 277 -0.01 -20.74 8.56
N VAL A 278 0.01 -21.02 7.26
CA VAL A 278 -1.18 -21.22 6.44
C VAL A 278 -1.00 -22.48 5.62
N GLU A 279 -2.09 -23.18 5.32
CA GLU A 279 -2.03 -24.39 4.47
C GLU A 279 -1.85 -24.04 2.99
N HIS A 280 -2.40 -22.90 2.57
CA HIS A 280 -2.35 -22.44 1.19
C HIS A 280 -2.23 -20.92 1.11
N LEU A 281 -1.61 -20.46 0.02
CA LEU A 281 -1.56 -19.08 -0.42
C LEU A 281 -2.43 -18.92 -1.67
N ASP A 282 -3.02 -17.75 -1.82
CA ASP A 282 -3.89 -17.44 -2.95
C ASP A 282 -3.10 -16.53 -3.90
N SER A 283 -2.54 -17.13 -4.95
CA SER A 283 -1.85 -16.44 -6.03
C SER A 283 -2.86 -15.66 -6.86
N ILE A 284 -2.53 -14.41 -7.19
CA ILE A 284 -3.35 -13.54 -8.03
C ILE A 284 -2.76 -13.51 -9.42
N VAL A 285 -3.57 -13.87 -10.41
CA VAL A 285 -3.24 -13.80 -11.83
C VAL A 285 -4.11 -12.73 -12.49
N ILE A 286 -3.52 -11.90 -13.34
CA ILE A 286 -4.27 -10.90 -14.12
C ILE A 286 -5.13 -11.63 -15.15
N ALA A 287 -6.44 -11.39 -15.13
CA ALA A 287 -7.35 -11.95 -16.13
C ALA A 287 -6.98 -11.42 -17.54
N LYS A 288 -7.09 -12.28 -18.54
CA LYS A 288 -6.74 -11.97 -19.94
C LYS A 288 -7.77 -11.08 -20.62
#